data_AF-A0A1J4KC88-F1
#
_entry.id   AF-A0A1J4KC88-F1
#
_cell.length_a   1.000
_cell.length_b   1.000
_cell.length_c   1.000
_cell.angle_alpha   90.00
_cell.angle_beta   90.00
_cell.angle_gamma   90.00
#
_symmetry.space_group_name_H-M   'P 1'
#
loop_
_entity.id
_entity.type
_entity.pdbx_description
1 polymer ?
#
loop_
_entity_poly.entity_id
_entity_poly.type
_entity_poly.pdbx_seq_one_letter_code
_entity_poly.pdbx_strand_id
1 'polypeptide(L)'
;MDHTLKLSYAGLKNIVYDKNIDVPFIFYIGEKKLKVNRFIADFLSPKISHFHFPDANINSLVIDITSFLHQFPQKAPKIIEIENNLTKLIKKLIKGEEILIKEKERNYLYFLAQELKNDEIFSNIFEFIPKDIVLDNWEIIFKQNSLLFKSTNMLTCDFVDFISENFFQLSDKIIEKYVNHEISIEMIQSILFSEKLTLESEDQLLEFIFKIKSFNDFSNNFNFVLISLLENIEFEMLSEESFQQFLEIFDYNEMTNRLWSKLCKCFHPTQLSTKFSSRSRYKSTVIPFRKESPNRFSGIIHHLTKECDGNVHVKEIVDVTSSTVNSDFYPQNAVDLKNKNSYFQTRNELNGWICYDFKEKKINPTHYSIRSRHDNDEGGWHLQTWIIEGSNEEGKWIELDSRQNEKSLDFRNAENTFEITKHLNEYFQKLRLRITGMETACEYYLTISALEYFGRLY
;
A
#
# COMPACT_ATOMS: atom_id res chain seq x y z
N MET A 1 35.72 -29.67 10.95
CA MET A 1 37.03 -29.22 11.48
C MET A 1 36.81 -28.87 12.93
N ASP A 2 37.63 -29.40 13.84
CA ASP A 2 37.60 -28.98 15.24
C ASP A 2 38.12 -27.55 15.30
N HIS A 3 37.25 -26.61 15.68
CA HIS A 3 37.63 -25.22 15.83
C HIS A 3 37.88 -24.96 17.32
N THR A 4 38.88 -24.14 17.59
CA THR A 4 39.38 -23.87 18.92
C THR A 4 39.29 -22.39 19.24
N LEU A 5 38.97 -22.07 20.49
CA LEU A 5 38.94 -20.71 21.01
C LEU A 5 40.17 -20.50 21.89
N LYS A 6 40.91 -19.43 21.58
CA LYS A 6 41.98 -18.90 22.43
C LYS A 6 41.91 -17.38 22.40
N LEU A 7 41.78 -16.77 23.57
CA LEU A 7 41.77 -15.31 23.68
C LEU A 7 43.15 -14.74 23.33
N SER A 8 43.15 -13.71 22.49
CA SER A 8 44.31 -12.92 22.12
C SER A 8 44.69 -11.93 23.22
N TYR A 9 45.75 -11.16 22.99
CA TYR A 9 46.15 -10.09 23.90
C TYR A 9 45.21 -8.88 23.89
N ALA A 10 44.15 -8.87 23.07
CA ALA A 10 43.22 -7.76 22.94
C ALA A 10 42.57 -7.36 24.29
N GLY A 11 42.35 -8.31 25.19
CA GLY A 11 41.81 -8.06 26.53
C GLY A 11 42.66 -7.16 27.42
N LEU A 12 43.96 -6.98 27.11
CA LEU A 12 44.85 -6.10 27.90
C LEU A 12 44.37 -4.64 27.91
N LYS A 13 43.64 -4.20 26.87
CA LYS A 13 43.07 -2.85 26.80
C LYS A 13 42.02 -2.57 27.89
N ASN A 14 41.43 -3.62 28.45
CA ASN A 14 40.36 -3.51 29.43
C ASN A 14 40.90 -3.38 30.87
N ILE A 15 42.20 -3.57 31.09
CA ILE A 15 42.76 -3.58 32.45
C ILE A 15 42.70 -2.17 33.06
N VAL A 16 42.06 -2.06 34.22
CA VAL A 16 42.04 -0.82 35.02
C VAL A 16 43.06 -0.95 36.14
N TYR A 17 44.01 -0.01 36.20
CA TYR A 17 44.99 0.03 37.28
C TYR A 17 44.42 0.79 38.48
N ASP A 18 44.17 0.08 39.60
CA ASP A 18 43.63 0.67 40.82
C ASP A 18 44.39 0.22 42.09
N LYS A 19 44.03 0.79 43.24
CA LYS A 19 44.66 0.50 44.55
C LYS A 19 44.26 -0.87 45.14
N ASN A 20 43.24 -1.53 44.57
CA ASN A 20 42.66 -2.77 45.06
C ASN A 20 43.16 -4.00 44.26
N ILE A 21 44.32 -3.86 43.63
CA ILE A 21 44.89 -4.85 42.71
C ILE A 21 45.12 -6.23 43.34
N ASP A 22 45.43 -6.26 44.63
CA ASP A 22 45.67 -7.50 45.39
C ASP A 22 44.38 -8.13 45.93
N VAL A 23 43.25 -7.42 45.82
CA VAL A 23 41.94 -7.93 46.24
C VAL A 23 41.44 -8.93 45.19
N PRO A 24 41.16 -10.19 45.56
CA PRO A 24 40.67 -11.17 44.59
C PRO A 24 39.27 -10.80 44.13
N PHE A 25 39.02 -10.95 42.83
CA PHE A 25 37.69 -10.85 42.25
C PHE A 25 37.00 -12.22 42.29
N ILE A 26 35.68 -12.25 42.51
CA ILE A 26 34.91 -13.50 42.66
C ILE A 26 33.82 -13.61 41.60
N PHE A 27 33.90 -14.64 40.76
CA PHE A 27 32.75 -15.07 39.95
C PHE A 27 31.85 -15.99 40.78
N TYR A 28 30.58 -15.62 40.90
CA TYR A 28 29.53 -16.47 41.47
C TYR A 28 28.76 -17.12 40.33
N ILE A 29 28.81 -18.46 40.23
CA ILE A 29 28.14 -19.24 39.18
C ILE A 29 27.17 -20.17 39.92
N GLY A 30 25.95 -19.67 40.14
CA GLY A 30 25.02 -20.27 41.10
C GLY A 30 25.65 -20.40 42.49
N GLU A 31 25.73 -21.62 43.01
CA GLU A 31 26.32 -21.88 44.33
C GLU A 31 27.86 -21.89 44.31
N LYS A 32 28.48 -21.92 43.12
CA LYS A 32 29.93 -22.02 42.98
C LYS A 32 30.61 -20.65 43.03
N LYS A 33 31.76 -20.62 43.69
CA LYS A 33 32.60 -19.43 43.82
C LYS A 33 33.96 -19.67 43.17
N LEU A 34 34.36 -18.79 42.25
CA LEU A 34 35.66 -18.83 41.62
C LEU A 34 36.42 -17.54 41.89
N LYS A 35 37.47 -17.65 42.71
CA LYS A 35 38.36 -16.52 43.01
C LYS A 35 39.42 -16.39 41.93
N VAL A 36 39.63 -15.17 41.46
CA VAL A 36 40.63 -14.83 40.44
C VAL A 36 41.35 -13.54 40.79
N ASN A 37 42.49 -13.31 40.17
CA ASN A 37 43.13 -12.00 40.22
C ASN A 37 42.27 -10.98 39.46
N ARG A 38 42.16 -9.76 40.00
CA ARG A 38 41.37 -8.66 39.44
C ARG A 38 41.78 -8.31 38.00
N PHE A 39 43.09 -8.31 37.70
CA PHE A 39 43.60 -8.12 36.33
C PHE A 39 43.03 -9.12 35.34
N ILE A 40 42.91 -10.38 35.76
CA ILE A 40 42.36 -11.44 34.91
C ILE A 40 40.85 -11.23 34.72
N ALA A 41 40.14 -10.78 35.76
CA ALA A 41 38.71 -10.48 35.64
C ALA A 41 38.46 -9.34 34.63
N ASP A 42 39.25 -8.26 34.68
CA ASP A 42 39.17 -7.13 33.74
C ASP A 42 39.56 -7.53 32.33
N PHE A 43 40.64 -8.30 32.19
CA PHE A 43 41.09 -8.83 30.91
C PHE A 43 39.99 -9.65 30.21
N LEU A 44 39.33 -10.53 30.97
CA LEU A 44 38.29 -11.43 30.45
C LEU A 44 36.96 -10.74 30.18
N SER A 45 36.64 -9.67 30.91
CA SER A 45 35.29 -9.09 30.93
C SER A 45 35.33 -7.58 30.79
N PRO A 46 35.09 -7.05 29.57
CA PRO A 46 34.85 -5.63 29.38
C PRO A 46 33.76 -5.11 30.33
N LYS A 47 32.71 -5.89 30.63
CA LYS A 47 31.68 -5.49 31.61
C LYS A 47 32.27 -5.17 32.99
N ILE A 48 33.18 -6.01 33.49
CA ILE A 48 33.81 -5.82 34.81
C ILE A 48 34.74 -4.60 34.79
N SER A 49 35.54 -4.44 33.74
CA SER A 49 36.38 -3.25 33.54
C SER A 49 35.56 -1.95 33.59
N HIS A 50 34.41 -1.91 32.91
CA HIS A 50 33.49 -0.76 32.93
C HIS A 50 32.86 -0.52 34.31
N PHE A 51 32.74 -1.54 35.15
CA PHE A 51 32.29 -1.39 36.54
C PHE A 51 33.39 -0.86 37.45
N HIS A 52 34.62 -1.31 37.27
CA HIS A 52 35.76 -0.84 38.05
C HIS A 52 36.15 0.62 37.77
N PHE A 53 35.86 1.13 36.56
CA PHE A 53 36.14 2.52 36.20
C PHE A 53 35.43 3.55 37.11
N PRO A 54 34.10 3.47 37.34
CA PRO A 54 33.40 4.32 38.30
C PRO A 54 33.51 3.86 39.78
N ASP A 55 33.62 2.54 40.05
CA ASP A 55 33.69 2.01 41.42
C ASP A 55 34.68 0.84 41.55
N ALA A 56 35.86 1.16 42.09
CA ALA A 56 36.92 0.19 42.32
C ALA A 56 36.62 -0.81 43.48
N ASN A 57 35.52 -0.67 44.22
CA ASN A 57 35.18 -1.61 45.30
C ASN A 57 34.37 -2.82 44.82
N ILE A 58 33.86 -2.78 43.59
CA ILE A 58 33.20 -3.94 42.99
C ILE A 58 34.23 -5.07 42.89
N ASN A 59 33.92 -6.22 43.48
CA ASN A 59 34.85 -7.35 43.60
C ASN A 59 34.20 -8.68 43.21
N SER A 60 33.00 -8.65 42.64
CA SER A 60 32.32 -9.85 42.20
C SER A 60 31.35 -9.63 41.06
N LEU A 61 31.11 -10.71 40.30
CA LEU A 61 30.10 -10.79 39.26
C LEU A 61 29.28 -12.06 39.49
N VAL A 62 27.96 -11.91 39.49
CA VAL A 62 27.03 -13.03 39.55
C VAL A 62 26.64 -13.43 38.13
N ILE A 63 26.86 -14.69 37.80
CA ILE A 63 26.44 -15.34 36.56
C ILE A 63 25.18 -16.14 36.89
N ASP A 64 24.04 -15.59 36.51
CA ASP A 64 22.73 -16.14 36.86
C ASP A 64 22.37 -17.34 35.96
N ILE A 65 22.27 -18.53 36.56
CA ILE A 65 21.91 -19.75 35.85
C ILE A 65 20.45 -19.72 35.41
N THR A 66 19.59 -18.98 36.11
CA THR A 66 18.19 -18.83 35.75
C THR A 66 18.09 -18.15 34.38
N SER A 67 18.86 -17.09 34.15
CA SER A 67 19.03 -16.45 32.85
C SER A 67 19.49 -17.45 31.77
N PHE A 68 20.47 -18.31 32.06
CA PHE A 68 20.89 -19.36 31.12
C PHE A 68 19.74 -20.31 30.76
N LEU A 69 18.95 -20.76 31.75
CA LEU A 69 17.84 -21.68 31.54
C LEU A 69 16.68 -21.05 30.75
N HIS A 70 16.44 -19.74 30.95
CA HIS A 70 15.50 -18.98 30.13
C HIS A 70 15.97 -18.87 28.68
N GLN A 71 17.26 -18.61 28.45
CA GLN A 71 17.83 -18.51 27.11
C GLN A 71 17.98 -19.87 26.41
N PHE A 72 18.24 -20.93 27.16
CA PHE A 72 18.48 -22.28 26.66
C PHE A 72 17.61 -23.30 27.39
N PRO A 73 16.31 -23.39 27.07
CA PRO A 73 15.39 -24.29 27.73
C PRO A 73 15.81 -25.77 27.56
N GLN A 74 15.78 -26.54 28.64
CA GLN A 74 16.08 -27.97 28.64
C GLN A 74 14.93 -28.77 29.26
N LYS A 75 14.56 -29.91 28.65
CA LYS A 75 13.45 -30.76 29.13
C LYS A 75 13.62 -31.25 30.58
N ALA A 76 14.86 -31.37 31.06
CA ALA A 76 15.19 -31.72 32.44
C ALA A 76 16.51 -31.01 32.83
N PRO A 77 16.46 -29.76 33.33
CA PRO A 77 17.65 -28.97 33.57
C PRO A 77 18.40 -29.49 34.79
N LYS A 78 19.62 -29.99 34.57
CA LYS A 78 20.55 -30.33 35.66
C LYS A 78 21.36 -29.09 36.03
N ILE A 79 20.83 -28.27 36.95
CA ILE A 79 21.46 -27.02 37.40
C ILE A 79 22.95 -27.23 37.77
N ILE A 80 23.24 -28.28 38.54
CA ILE A 80 24.61 -28.64 38.95
C ILE A 80 25.52 -28.93 37.75
N GLU A 81 25.00 -29.52 36.67
CA GLU A 81 25.76 -29.79 35.46
C GLU A 81 26.08 -28.48 34.70
N ILE A 82 25.12 -27.57 34.62
CA ILE A 82 25.30 -26.24 34.03
C ILE A 82 26.36 -25.44 34.80
N GLU A 83 26.27 -25.42 36.13
CA GLU A 83 27.28 -24.81 37.01
C GLU A 83 28.67 -25.39 36.77
N ASN A 84 28.78 -26.71 36.71
CA ASN A 84 30.03 -27.42 36.45
C ASN A 84 30.65 -27.00 35.11
N ASN A 85 29.84 -26.96 34.05
CA ASN A 85 30.29 -26.65 32.71
C ASN A 85 30.73 -25.18 32.57
N LEU A 86 29.92 -24.23 33.06
CA LEU A 86 30.27 -22.81 33.08
C LEU A 86 31.54 -22.54 33.89
N THR A 87 31.63 -23.13 35.09
CA THR A 87 32.82 -23.01 35.94
C THR A 87 34.07 -23.56 35.26
N LYS A 88 33.94 -24.71 34.57
CA LYS A 88 35.04 -25.33 33.83
C LYS A 88 35.51 -24.43 32.68
N LEU A 89 34.59 -23.87 31.90
CA LEU A 89 34.93 -23.00 30.77
C LEU A 89 35.59 -21.70 31.23
N ILE A 90 35.05 -21.03 32.26
CA ILE A 90 35.68 -19.82 32.82
C ILE A 90 37.08 -20.13 33.35
N LYS A 91 37.27 -21.27 34.04
CA LYS A 91 38.61 -21.70 34.48
C LYS A 91 39.59 -21.89 33.32
N LYS A 92 39.13 -22.43 32.20
CA LYS A 92 39.98 -22.57 31.00
C LYS A 92 40.35 -21.21 30.42
N LEU A 93 39.38 -20.30 30.30
CA LEU A 93 39.60 -18.92 29.84
C LEU A 93 40.60 -18.17 30.72
N ILE A 94 40.46 -18.27 32.05
CA ILE A 94 41.39 -17.67 33.04
C ILE A 94 42.83 -18.16 32.86
N LYS A 95 43.00 -19.44 32.56
CA LYS A 95 44.33 -20.04 32.37
C LYS A 95 44.91 -19.78 30.99
N GLY A 96 44.15 -19.17 30.08
CA GLY A 96 44.53 -19.03 28.68
C GLY A 96 44.64 -20.37 27.94
N GLU A 97 43.94 -21.40 28.44
CA GLU A 97 43.90 -22.71 27.79
C GLU A 97 43.09 -22.63 26.49
N GLU A 98 43.52 -23.38 25.48
CA GLU A 98 42.77 -23.53 24.24
C GLU A 98 41.51 -24.36 24.49
N ILE A 99 40.36 -23.81 24.11
CA ILE A 99 39.06 -24.43 24.30
C ILE A 99 38.60 -24.98 22.96
N LEU A 100 38.60 -26.31 22.84
CA LEU A 100 37.93 -26.97 21.71
C LEU A 100 36.42 -26.79 21.87
N ILE A 101 35.79 -26.13 20.91
CA ILE A 101 34.36 -25.81 20.97
C ILE A 101 33.58 -26.93 20.29
N LYS A 102 32.93 -27.78 21.08
CA LYS A 102 31.94 -28.73 20.57
C LYS A 102 30.56 -28.08 20.56
N GLU A 103 29.63 -28.68 19.83
CA GLU A 103 28.24 -28.27 19.77
C GLU A 103 27.60 -28.09 21.16
N LYS A 104 27.91 -29.00 22.10
CA LYS A 104 27.44 -28.94 23.50
C LYS A 104 28.02 -27.77 24.31
N GLU A 105 29.21 -27.29 23.98
CA GLU A 105 29.90 -26.22 24.71
C GLU A 105 29.53 -24.82 24.17
N ARG A 106 28.95 -24.76 22.97
CA ARG A 106 28.58 -23.53 22.27
C ARG A 106 27.62 -22.64 23.06
N ASN A 107 26.52 -23.22 23.56
CA ASN A 107 25.52 -22.45 24.32
C ASN A 107 26.11 -21.84 25.61
N TYR A 108 27.01 -22.57 26.27
CA TYR A 108 27.70 -22.08 27.46
C TYR A 108 28.67 -20.95 27.12
N LEU A 109 29.46 -21.08 26.05
CA LEU A 109 30.38 -20.04 25.61
C LEU A 109 29.64 -18.78 25.13
N TYR A 110 28.50 -18.97 24.47
CA TYR A 110 27.60 -17.90 24.06
C TYR A 110 27.10 -17.09 25.27
N PHE A 111 26.55 -17.80 26.26
CA PHE A 111 26.08 -17.19 27.50
C PHE A 111 27.21 -16.45 28.24
N LEU A 112 28.41 -17.03 28.28
CA LEU A 112 29.58 -16.38 28.88
C LEU A 112 30.00 -15.13 28.10
N ALA A 113 29.98 -15.16 26.76
CA ALA A 113 30.30 -13.98 25.95
C ALA A 113 29.37 -12.81 26.28
N GLN A 114 28.06 -13.08 26.45
CA GLN A 114 27.07 -12.09 26.88
C GLN A 114 27.33 -11.57 28.30
N GLU A 115 27.46 -12.48 29.27
CA GLU A 115 27.59 -12.10 30.67
C GLU A 115 28.87 -11.32 30.95
N LEU A 116 29.93 -11.57 30.18
CA LEU A 116 31.20 -10.87 30.27
C LEU A 116 31.28 -9.65 29.33
N LYS A 117 30.33 -9.50 28.40
CA LYS A 117 30.38 -8.55 27.26
C LYS A 117 31.71 -8.64 26.51
N ASN A 118 32.13 -9.86 26.16
CA ASN A 118 33.40 -10.11 25.48
C ASN A 118 33.18 -10.46 24.00
N ASP A 119 33.37 -9.46 23.13
CA ASP A 119 33.16 -9.56 21.68
C ASP A 119 34.15 -10.53 20.99
N GLU A 120 35.31 -10.80 21.60
CA GLU A 120 36.28 -11.74 21.03
C GLU A 120 35.79 -13.17 21.15
N ILE A 121 35.24 -13.56 22.31
CA ILE A 121 34.59 -14.87 22.49
C ILE A 121 33.47 -15.01 21.46
N PHE A 122 32.69 -13.94 21.30
CA PHE A 122 31.57 -13.90 20.36
C PHE A 122 32.00 -14.08 18.90
N SER A 123 33.02 -13.36 18.46
CA SER A 123 33.56 -13.42 17.10
C SER A 123 34.10 -14.82 16.77
N ASN A 124 34.78 -15.44 17.74
CA ASN A 124 35.26 -16.82 17.59
C ASN A 124 34.10 -17.81 17.49
N ILE A 125 32.98 -17.62 18.20
CA ILE A 125 31.77 -18.45 18.03
C ILE A 125 31.17 -18.23 16.64
N PHE A 126 31.25 -17.01 16.08
CA PHE A 126 30.71 -16.69 14.76
C PHE A 126 31.39 -17.47 13.63
N GLU A 127 32.69 -17.77 13.73
CA GLU A 127 33.41 -18.59 12.74
C GLU A 127 32.86 -20.02 12.59
N PHE A 128 32.06 -20.48 13.57
CA PHE A 128 31.41 -21.81 13.55
C PHE A 128 30.05 -21.83 12.86
N ILE A 129 29.53 -20.67 12.48
CA ILE A 129 28.33 -20.64 11.66
C ILE A 129 28.77 -21.16 10.29
N PRO A 130 28.17 -22.26 9.79
CA PRO A 130 28.46 -22.77 8.46
C PRO A 130 28.42 -21.63 7.44
N LYS A 131 29.51 -21.45 6.68
CA LYS A 131 29.57 -20.44 5.62
C LYS A 131 28.59 -20.75 4.49
N ASP A 132 28.37 -22.03 4.24
CA ASP A 132 27.39 -22.50 3.26
C ASP A 132 26.05 -22.70 3.96
N ILE A 133 25.11 -21.81 3.68
CA ILE A 133 23.74 -21.87 4.16
C ILE A 133 22.92 -22.64 3.12
N VAL A 134 22.34 -23.76 3.52
CA VAL A 134 21.52 -24.64 2.67
C VAL A 134 20.26 -25.10 3.41
N LEU A 135 19.26 -25.58 2.66
CA LEU A 135 17.99 -26.01 3.24
C LEU A 135 18.09 -27.19 4.22
N ASP A 136 19.20 -27.94 4.22
CA ASP A 136 19.40 -29.04 5.16
C ASP A 136 19.94 -28.55 6.52
N ASN A 137 20.61 -27.40 6.57
CA ASN A 137 21.26 -26.87 7.77
C ASN A 137 20.64 -25.56 8.30
N TRP A 138 19.59 -25.04 7.64
CA TRP A 138 18.95 -23.77 7.98
C TRP A 138 18.54 -23.66 9.45
N GLU A 139 18.03 -24.74 10.07
CA GLU A 139 17.52 -24.72 11.44
C GLU A 139 18.63 -24.44 12.46
N ILE A 140 19.78 -25.09 12.26
CA ILE A 140 20.97 -24.91 13.09
C ILE A 140 21.47 -23.47 12.95
N ILE A 141 21.50 -22.95 11.72
CA ILE A 141 21.97 -21.60 11.39
C ILE A 141 21.00 -20.53 11.91
N PHE A 142 19.71 -20.75 11.77
CA PHE A 142 18.65 -19.86 12.23
C PHE A 142 18.70 -19.71 13.75
N LYS A 143 18.81 -20.83 14.48
CA LYS A 143 18.98 -20.80 15.94
C LYS A 143 20.23 -20.03 16.36
N GLN A 144 21.35 -20.23 15.66
CA GLN A 144 22.60 -19.56 15.97
C GLN A 144 22.54 -18.05 15.72
N ASN A 145 21.98 -17.63 14.58
CA ASN A 145 21.81 -16.22 14.25
C ASN A 145 20.75 -15.53 15.12
N SER A 146 19.66 -16.22 15.48
CA SER A 146 18.67 -15.71 16.44
C SER A 146 19.32 -15.43 17.80
N LEU A 147 20.10 -16.39 18.32
CA LEU A 147 20.86 -16.18 19.54
C LEU A 147 21.74 -14.95 19.35
N LEU A 148 22.63 -14.96 18.35
CA LEU A 148 23.58 -13.89 18.02
C LEU A 148 22.94 -12.49 18.02
N PHE A 149 21.79 -12.39 17.34
CA PHE A 149 21.05 -11.16 17.19
C PHE A 149 20.62 -10.59 18.54
N LYS A 150 20.13 -11.43 19.47
CA LYS A 150 19.75 -10.99 20.83
C LYS A 150 20.90 -10.33 21.62
N SER A 151 22.16 -10.63 21.29
CA SER A 151 23.32 -10.02 21.96
C SER A 151 23.85 -8.78 21.28
N THR A 152 23.90 -8.81 19.96
CA THR A 152 24.67 -7.83 19.18
C THR A 152 23.81 -6.93 18.32
N ASN A 153 22.53 -7.28 18.15
CA ASN A 153 21.64 -6.72 17.13
C ASN A 153 22.25 -6.78 15.72
N MET A 154 23.11 -7.77 15.45
CA MET A 154 23.73 -7.98 14.15
C MET A 154 23.24 -9.28 13.50
N LEU A 155 22.94 -9.19 12.20
CA LEU A 155 22.73 -10.33 11.30
C LEU A 155 23.70 -10.18 10.14
N THR A 156 24.09 -11.31 9.56
CA THR A 156 24.85 -11.27 8.31
C THR A 156 23.93 -11.15 7.11
N CYS A 157 24.39 -10.45 6.08
CA CYS A 157 23.67 -10.34 4.80
C CYS A 157 23.40 -11.72 4.21
N ASP A 158 24.40 -12.61 4.21
CA ASP A 158 24.26 -13.98 3.67
C ASP A 158 23.13 -14.76 4.37
N PHE A 159 23.00 -14.61 5.69
CA PHE A 159 21.92 -15.24 6.45
C PHE A 159 20.55 -14.64 6.10
N VAL A 160 20.44 -13.31 6.09
CA VAL A 160 19.19 -12.61 5.76
C VAL A 160 18.76 -13.00 4.36
N ASP A 161 19.65 -12.87 3.38
CA ASP A 161 19.41 -13.22 1.98
C ASP A 161 18.95 -14.67 1.84
N PHE A 162 19.66 -15.62 2.45
CA PHE A 162 19.28 -17.03 2.35
C PHE A 162 17.88 -17.30 2.90
N ILE A 163 17.54 -16.75 4.08
CA ILE A 163 16.22 -16.98 4.68
C ILE A 163 15.13 -16.28 3.87
N SER A 164 15.38 -15.08 3.36
CA SER A 164 14.46 -14.33 2.51
C SER A 164 14.23 -15.05 1.16
N GLU A 165 15.27 -15.55 0.51
CA GLU A 165 15.23 -16.33 -0.75
C GLU A 165 14.55 -17.71 -0.61
N ASN A 166 14.45 -18.22 0.61
CA ASN A 166 13.81 -19.51 0.91
C ASN A 166 12.58 -19.34 1.81
N PHE A 167 12.09 -18.10 1.97
CA PHE A 167 11.05 -17.80 2.94
C PHE A 167 9.77 -18.60 2.68
N PHE A 168 9.41 -18.78 1.40
CA PHE A 168 8.26 -19.59 0.99
C PHE A 168 8.26 -21.02 1.55
N GLN A 169 9.43 -21.63 1.80
CA GLN A 169 9.54 -22.99 2.36
C GLN A 169 9.74 -23.01 3.88
N LEU A 170 10.21 -21.89 4.45
CA LEU A 170 10.68 -21.81 5.82
C LEU A 170 9.70 -21.12 6.75
N SER A 171 8.81 -20.26 6.24
CA SER A 171 7.86 -19.46 7.03
C SER A 171 7.11 -20.28 8.08
N ASP A 172 6.43 -21.37 7.69
CA ASP A 172 5.69 -22.23 8.63
C ASP A 172 6.62 -22.94 9.62
N LYS A 173 7.79 -23.42 9.17
CA LYS A 173 8.76 -24.10 10.05
C LYS A 173 9.34 -23.14 11.10
N ILE A 174 9.58 -21.90 10.70
CA ILE A 174 10.03 -20.81 11.57
C ILE A 174 8.97 -20.54 12.63
N ILE A 175 7.69 -20.45 12.22
CA ILE A 175 6.57 -20.27 13.14
C ILE A 175 6.48 -21.43 14.13
N GLU A 176 6.35 -22.66 13.64
CA GLU A 176 6.12 -23.85 14.48
C GLU A 176 7.20 -24.05 15.55
N LYS A 177 8.45 -23.73 15.23
CA LYS A 177 9.60 -24.04 16.10
C LYS A 177 10.03 -22.89 17.01
N TYR A 178 9.88 -21.64 16.58
CA TYR A 178 10.60 -20.53 17.21
C TYR A 178 9.73 -19.37 17.69
N VAL A 179 8.42 -19.42 17.45
CA VAL A 179 7.46 -18.38 17.87
C VAL A 179 7.35 -18.21 19.38
N ASN A 180 7.52 -19.28 20.16
CA ASN A 180 7.39 -19.26 21.61
C ASN A 180 8.68 -18.78 22.31
N HIS A 181 9.18 -17.57 22.00
CA HIS A 181 10.28 -16.83 22.67
C HIS A 181 11.69 -16.86 22.04
N GLU A 182 11.92 -17.48 20.88
CA GLU A 182 13.26 -17.47 20.25
C GLU A 182 13.43 -16.43 19.14
N ILE A 183 12.35 -15.93 18.53
CA ILE A 183 12.45 -14.95 17.44
C ILE A 183 12.28 -13.51 17.91
N SER A 184 13.21 -12.64 17.53
CA SER A 184 13.07 -11.18 17.64
C SER A 184 12.30 -10.63 16.45
N ILE A 185 11.42 -9.65 16.70
CA ILE A 185 10.65 -9.00 15.64
C ILE A 185 11.53 -8.16 14.71
N GLU A 186 12.62 -7.59 15.22
CA GLU A 186 13.60 -6.84 14.45
C GLU A 186 14.40 -7.75 13.50
N MET A 187 14.65 -9.00 13.92
CA MET A 187 15.22 -10.02 13.05
C MET A 187 14.25 -10.40 11.93
N ILE A 188 12.97 -10.61 12.25
CA ILE A 188 11.92 -10.83 11.22
C ILE A 188 11.85 -9.64 10.26
N GLN A 189 11.85 -8.44 10.81
CA GLN A 189 11.80 -7.20 10.03
C GLN A 189 12.96 -7.12 9.05
N SER A 190 14.17 -7.50 9.47
CA SER A 190 15.34 -7.56 8.59
C SER A 190 15.19 -8.57 7.46
N ILE A 191 14.57 -9.73 7.74
CA ILE A 191 14.29 -10.78 6.75
C ILE A 191 13.21 -10.32 5.75
N LEU A 192 12.11 -9.73 6.24
CA LEU A 192 10.97 -9.34 5.40
C LEU A 192 11.22 -8.06 4.58
N PHE A 193 12.16 -7.19 5.00
CA PHE A 193 12.56 -6.03 4.20
C PHE A 193 13.68 -6.34 3.19
N SER A 194 14.20 -7.56 3.16
CA SER A 194 15.20 -7.93 2.16
C SER A 194 14.62 -7.85 0.75
N GLU A 195 15.36 -7.26 -0.18
CA GLU A 195 14.99 -7.21 -1.61
C GLU A 195 14.92 -8.61 -2.25
N LYS A 196 15.49 -9.61 -1.59
CA LYS A 196 15.49 -11.00 -2.05
C LYS A 196 14.38 -11.86 -1.47
N LEU A 197 13.40 -11.23 -0.79
CA LEU A 197 12.25 -11.96 -0.24
C LEU A 197 11.48 -12.66 -1.36
N THR A 198 11.36 -13.98 -1.24
CA THR A 198 10.55 -14.81 -2.14
C THR A 198 9.40 -15.44 -1.37
N LEU A 199 8.18 -15.23 -1.86
CA LEU A 199 6.95 -15.72 -1.26
C LEU A 199 6.26 -16.70 -2.20
N GLU A 200 5.48 -17.63 -1.66
CA GLU A 200 4.53 -18.40 -2.47
C GLU A 200 3.36 -17.52 -2.92
N SER A 201 2.88 -16.66 -2.02
CA SER A 201 1.84 -15.66 -2.23
C SER A 201 1.92 -14.55 -1.17
N GLU A 202 1.24 -13.42 -1.41
CA GLU A 202 1.08 -12.40 -0.35
C GLU A 202 0.24 -12.92 0.82
N ASP A 203 -0.65 -13.90 0.59
CA ASP A 203 -1.44 -14.54 1.65
C ASP A 203 -0.55 -15.21 2.68
N GLN A 204 0.52 -15.89 2.22
CA GLN A 204 1.51 -16.51 3.09
C GLN A 204 2.17 -15.47 4.01
N LEU A 205 2.50 -14.30 3.48
CA LEU A 205 3.12 -13.22 4.25
C LEU A 205 2.14 -12.65 5.29
N LEU A 206 0.89 -12.40 4.90
CA LEU A 206 -0.14 -11.90 5.81
C LEU A 206 -0.40 -12.89 6.94
N GLU A 207 -0.56 -14.18 6.62
CA GLU A 207 -0.79 -15.23 7.61
C GLU A 207 0.39 -15.34 8.58
N PHE A 208 1.62 -15.27 8.07
CA PHE A 208 2.83 -15.27 8.90
C PHE A 208 2.85 -14.10 9.89
N ILE A 209 2.54 -12.87 9.44
CA ILE A 209 2.48 -11.68 10.30
C ILE A 209 1.39 -11.82 11.36
N PHE A 210 0.21 -12.34 11.01
CA PHE A 210 -0.88 -12.56 11.96
C PHE A 210 -0.57 -13.65 12.98
N LYS A 211 0.10 -14.73 12.57
CA LYS A 211 0.62 -15.73 13.51
C LYS A 211 1.56 -15.05 14.50
N ILE A 212 2.56 -14.29 14.06
CA ILE A 212 3.48 -13.57 14.96
C ILE A 212 2.74 -12.63 15.94
N LYS A 213 1.72 -11.90 15.47
CA LYS A 213 0.89 -11.02 16.31
C LYS A 213 0.18 -11.81 17.42
N SER A 214 -0.33 -13.00 17.12
CA SER A 214 -1.11 -13.80 18.08
C SER A 214 -0.29 -14.36 19.26
N PHE A 215 1.04 -14.45 19.13
CA PHE A 215 1.91 -15.10 20.12
C PHE A 215 2.73 -14.15 20.99
N ASN A 216 2.75 -12.84 20.71
CA ASN A 216 3.53 -11.88 21.47
C ASN A 216 2.62 -11.03 22.36
N ASP A 217 2.83 -11.10 23.68
CA ASP A 217 2.12 -10.25 24.65
C ASP A 217 2.49 -8.77 24.42
N PHE A 218 1.45 -7.96 24.17
CA PHE A 218 1.54 -6.63 23.59
C PHE A 218 2.33 -5.63 24.47
N SER A 219 3.46 -5.14 23.95
CA SER A 219 4.06 -3.88 24.36
C SER A 219 3.84 -2.82 23.26
N ASN A 220 3.72 -1.55 23.61
CA ASN A 220 3.42 -0.47 22.63
C ASN A 220 4.44 -0.38 21.47
N ASN A 221 5.72 -0.72 21.71
CA ASN A 221 6.73 -0.75 20.64
C ASN A 221 6.47 -1.87 19.62
N PHE A 222 5.84 -2.96 20.05
CA PHE A 222 5.55 -4.11 19.19
C PHE A 222 4.52 -3.78 18.10
N ASN A 223 3.53 -2.92 18.41
CA ASN A 223 2.52 -2.51 17.44
C ASN A 223 3.12 -1.69 16.29
N PHE A 224 4.08 -0.79 16.58
CA PHE A 224 4.73 -0.01 15.52
C PHE A 224 5.49 -0.91 14.53
N VAL A 225 6.22 -1.91 15.03
CA VAL A 225 6.94 -2.85 14.16
C VAL A 225 5.96 -3.68 13.35
N LEU A 226 4.88 -4.19 13.95
CA LEU A 226 3.84 -4.93 13.21
C LEU A 226 3.21 -4.10 12.09
N ILE A 227 2.88 -2.83 12.33
CA ILE A 227 2.37 -1.91 11.31
C ILE A 227 3.39 -1.78 10.17
N SER A 228 4.69 -1.65 10.49
CA SER A 228 5.75 -1.58 9.48
C SER A 228 5.86 -2.85 8.64
N LEU A 229 5.57 -4.02 9.21
CA LEU A 229 5.52 -5.29 8.47
C LEU A 229 4.31 -5.36 7.54
N LEU A 230 3.13 -4.94 8.02
CA LEU A 230 1.91 -4.87 7.20
C LEU A 230 2.06 -3.89 6.03
N GLU A 231 2.85 -2.83 6.18
CA GLU A 231 3.18 -1.90 5.08
C GLU A 231 3.98 -2.55 3.94
N ASN A 232 4.62 -3.70 4.16
CA ASN A 232 5.31 -4.44 3.10
C ASN A 232 4.38 -5.28 2.24
N ILE A 233 3.21 -5.65 2.74
CA ILE A 233 2.27 -6.50 2.01
C ILE A 233 1.77 -5.76 0.75
N GLU A 234 1.78 -6.42 -0.39
CA GLU A 234 1.12 -5.91 -1.60
C GLU A 234 -0.33 -6.39 -1.62
N PHE A 235 -1.21 -5.63 -0.94
CA PHE A 235 -2.63 -5.98 -0.76
C PHE A 235 -3.40 -6.25 -2.07
N GLU A 236 -2.91 -5.78 -3.20
CA GLU A 236 -3.49 -6.04 -4.53
C GLU A 236 -3.29 -7.48 -5.02
N MET A 237 -2.37 -8.22 -4.41
CA MET A 237 -2.02 -9.61 -4.73
C MET A 237 -2.54 -10.62 -3.68
N LEU A 238 -3.29 -10.17 -2.68
CA LEU A 238 -3.95 -11.03 -1.69
C LEU A 238 -5.20 -11.71 -2.31
N SER A 239 -5.54 -12.89 -1.81
CA SER A 239 -6.85 -13.50 -2.03
C SER A 239 -7.96 -12.69 -1.35
N GLU A 240 -9.20 -12.88 -1.82
CA GLU A 240 -10.37 -12.20 -1.25
C GLU A 240 -10.57 -12.62 0.21
N GLU A 241 -10.33 -13.89 0.52
CA GLU A 241 -10.41 -14.45 1.87
C GLU A 241 -9.39 -13.81 2.83
N SER A 242 -8.12 -13.75 2.43
CA SER A 242 -7.05 -13.13 3.22
C SER A 242 -7.24 -11.62 3.37
N PHE A 243 -7.71 -10.93 2.32
CA PHE A 243 -8.03 -9.51 2.39
C PHE A 243 -9.19 -9.24 3.36
N GLN A 244 -10.25 -10.05 3.33
CA GLN A 244 -11.35 -9.94 4.28
C GLN A 244 -10.87 -10.18 5.72
N GLN A 245 -10.07 -11.23 5.93
CA GLN A 245 -9.48 -11.53 7.24
C GLN A 245 -8.67 -10.34 7.78
N PHE A 246 -7.92 -9.65 6.92
CA PHE A 246 -7.21 -8.45 7.31
C PHE A 246 -8.15 -7.34 7.80
N LEU A 247 -9.23 -7.06 7.07
CA LEU A 247 -10.20 -6.01 7.43
C LEU A 247 -10.93 -6.30 8.75
N GLU A 248 -11.11 -7.58 9.10
CA GLU A 248 -11.77 -7.99 10.35
C GLU A 248 -10.84 -7.87 11.57
N ILE A 249 -9.54 -8.12 11.39
CA ILE A 249 -8.55 -8.20 12.49
C ILE A 249 -7.82 -6.86 12.72
N PHE A 250 -7.65 -6.06 11.67
CA PHE A 250 -6.88 -4.82 11.74
C PHE A 250 -7.60 -3.72 12.53
N ASP A 251 -6.91 -3.08 13.47
CA ASP A 251 -7.43 -1.90 14.16
C ASP A 251 -7.27 -0.67 13.27
N TYR A 252 -8.38 -0.10 12.82
CA TYR A 252 -8.38 1.08 11.96
C TYR A 252 -7.71 2.31 12.58
N ASN A 253 -7.55 2.36 13.91
CA ASN A 253 -6.80 3.44 14.59
C ASN A 253 -5.29 3.35 14.33
N GLU A 254 -4.78 2.19 13.92
CA GLU A 254 -3.37 1.94 13.56
C GLU A 254 -3.08 2.24 12.08
N MET A 255 -4.07 2.75 11.34
CA MET A 255 -3.93 3.06 9.91
C MET A 255 -2.87 4.14 9.65
N THR A 256 -1.90 3.81 8.81
CA THR A 256 -0.90 4.77 8.31
C THR A 256 -1.25 5.25 6.91
N ASN A 257 -0.67 6.40 6.51
CA ASN A 257 -0.83 6.90 5.13
C ASN A 257 -0.35 5.90 4.08
N ARG A 258 0.68 5.09 4.40
CA ARG A 258 1.25 4.10 3.47
C ARG A 258 0.32 2.88 3.34
N LEU A 259 -0.20 2.36 4.46
CA LEU A 259 -1.22 1.31 4.44
C LEU A 259 -2.45 1.75 3.66
N TRP A 260 -2.97 2.94 3.96
CA TRP A 260 -4.12 3.50 3.26
C TRP A 260 -3.90 3.60 1.76
N SER A 261 -2.73 4.12 1.33
CA SER A 261 -2.39 4.21 -0.09
C SER A 261 -2.34 2.84 -0.78
N LYS A 262 -1.88 1.79 -0.10
CA LYS A 262 -1.89 0.42 -0.65
C LYS A 262 -3.31 -0.14 -0.75
N LEU A 263 -4.13 0.04 0.29
CA LEU A 263 -5.54 -0.37 0.28
C LEU A 263 -6.35 0.34 -0.83
N CYS A 264 -6.09 1.62 -1.09
CA CYS A 264 -6.72 2.34 -2.19
C CYS A 264 -6.50 1.66 -3.55
N LYS A 265 -5.35 1.02 -3.78
CA LYS A 265 -5.09 0.27 -5.03
C LYS A 265 -6.02 -0.92 -5.19
N CYS A 266 -6.37 -1.60 -4.09
CA CYS A 266 -7.31 -2.72 -4.08
C CYS A 266 -8.74 -2.27 -4.45
N PHE A 267 -9.15 -1.07 -4.02
CA PHE A 267 -10.48 -0.52 -4.31
C PHE A 267 -10.57 0.12 -5.71
N HIS A 268 -9.43 0.50 -6.28
CA HIS A 268 -9.33 1.08 -7.62
C HIS A 268 -8.16 0.48 -8.42
N PRO A 269 -8.25 -0.80 -8.85
CA PRO A 269 -7.17 -1.47 -9.60
C PRO A 269 -6.78 -0.78 -10.91
N THR A 270 -7.59 0.18 -11.38
CA THR A 270 -7.42 0.90 -12.65
C THR A 270 -7.71 2.41 -12.52
N GLN A 271 -7.16 3.08 -11.51
CA GLN A 271 -6.95 4.55 -11.60
C GLN A 271 -5.58 4.94 -12.18
N LEU A 272 -5.02 4.03 -12.98
CA LEU A 272 -4.39 4.37 -14.26
C LEU A 272 -5.30 3.84 -15.38
N SER A 273 -6.07 4.74 -15.99
CA SER A 273 -6.91 4.56 -17.19
C SER A 273 -8.21 3.72 -17.08
N THR A 274 -9.33 4.45 -17.23
CA THR A 274 -10.43 4.15 -18.17
C THR A 274 -10.79 2.68 -18.41
N LYS A 275 -11.80 2.20 -17.70
CA LYS A 275 -12.88 1.33 -18.20
C LYS A 275 -13.88 1.17 -17.06
N PHE A 276 -14.95 1.98 -17.07
CA PHE A 276 -16.17 1.60 -16.38
C PHE A 276 -16.67 0.31 -17.03
N SER A 277 -16.23 -0.81 -16.45
CA SER A 277 -16.72 -2.15 -16.72
C SER A 277 -18.22 -2.15 -16.41
N SER A 278 -19.01 -2.35 -17.46
CA SER A 278 -20.42 -2.70 -17.41
C SER A 278 -20.63 -3.90 -16.48
N ARG A 279 -20.92 -3.65 -15.20
CA ARG A 279 -21.49 -4.64 -14.28
C ARG A 279 -22.96 -4.29 -14.05
N SER A 280 -23.80 -5.27 -14.37
CA SER A 280 -25.26 -5.29 -14.49
C SER A 280 -26.04 -5.04 -13.19
N ARG A 281 -25.52 -4.26 -12.25
CA ARG A 281 -26.25 -3.92 -11.02
C ARG A 281 -27.17 -2.69 -11.22
N TYR A 282 -26.79 -1.79 -12.10
CA TYR A 282 -27.57 -0.59 -12.45
C TYR A 282 -28.03 -0.71 -13.90
N LYS A 283 -29.33 -0.47 -14.15
CA LYS A 283 -29.87 -0.40 -15.52
C LYS A 283 -29.37 0.88 -16.17
N SER A 284 -28.16 0.85 -16.74
CA SER A 284 -27.72 1.93 -17.63
C SER A 284 -28.29 1.67 -19.03
N THR A 285 -29.13 2.57 -19.53
CA THR A 285 -29.65 2.46 -20.90
C THR A 285 -28.59 2.98 -21.87
N VAL A 286 -28.05 2.09 -22.70
CA VAL A 286 -27.12 2.47 -23.77
C VAL A 286 -27.93 2.81 -25.01
N ILE A 287 -27.85 4.06 -25.47
CA ILE A 287 -28.55 4.59 -26.64
C ILE A 287 -27.49 5.06 -27.66
N PRO A 288 -26.89 4.14 -28.42
CA PRO A 288 -25.80 4.47 -29.33
C PRO A 288 -26.34 5.16 -30.59
N PHE A 289 -25.55 6.08 -31.16
CA PHE A 289 -25.81 6.56 -32.50
C PHE A 289 -25.52 5.46 -33.53
N ARG A 290 -26.46 5.21 -34.45
CA ARG A 290 -26.30 4.25 -35.55
C ARG A 290 -26.38 4.99 -36.88
N LYS A 291 -25.28 5.05 -37.63
CA LYS A 291 -25.20 5.72 -38.94
C LYS A 291 -26.23 5.19 -39.95
N GLU A 292 -26.61 3.92 -39.81
CA GLU A 292 -27.59 3.23 -40.67
C GLU A 292 -29.05 3.55 -40.32
N SER A 293 -29.30 4.24 -39.19
CA SER A 293 -30.66 4.61 -38.80
C SER A 293 -31.19 5.71 -39.72
N PRO A 294 -32.41 5.56 -40.28
CA PRO A 294 -33.02 6.61 -41.10
C PRO A 294 -33.38 7.86 -40.28
N ASN A 295 -33.41 7.76 -38.95
CA ASN A 295 -33.76 8.86 -38.05
C ASN A 295 -32.55 9.27 -37.19
N ARG A 296 -32.07 10.50 -37.39
CA ARG A 296 -30.99 11.15 -36.62
C ARG A 296 -31.42 11.64 -35.24
N PHE A 297 -32.70 11.53 -34.90
CA PHE A 297 -33.30 11.97 -33.64
C PHE A 297 -33.92 10.78 -32.91
N SER A 298 -33.17 9.69 -32.78
CA SER A 298 -33.53 8.50 -32.00
C SER A 298 -32.54 8.29 -30.85
N GLY A 299 -32.23 9.37 -30.13
CA GLY A 299 -31.30 9.39 -29.02
C GLY A 299 -31.99 9.40 -27.66
N ILE A 300 -31.34 10.02 -26.68
CA ILE A 300 -31.74 10.07 -25.28
C ILE A 300 -33.04 10.85 -25.09
N ILE A 301 -33.18 12.02 -25.72
CA ILE A 301 -34.40 12.82 -25.63
C ILE A 301 -35.57 12.06 -26.24
N HIS A 302 -35.40 11.44 -27.41
CA HIS A 302 -36.44 10.60 -28.02
C HIS A 302 -36.84 9.42 -27.14
N HIS A 303 -35.87 8.76 -26.51
CA HIS A 303 -36.14 7.67 -25.57
C HIS A 303 -36.97 8.16 -24.38
N LEU A 304 -36.56 9.24 -23.73
CA LEU A 304 -37.29 9.83 -22.60
C LEU A 304 -38.68 10.33 -23.01
N THR A 305 -38.84 10.93 -24.19
CA THR A 305 -40.14 11.32 -24.77
C THR A 305 -41.09 10.13 -24.91
N LYS A 306 -40.58 8.96 -25.30
CA LYS A 306 -41.37 7.73 -25.36
C LYS A 306 -41.75 7.20 -23.98
N GLU A 307 -40.86 7.32 -23.00
CA GLU A 307 -41.12 6.87 -21.62
C GLU A 307 -42.16 7.75 -20.91
N CYS A 308 -42.11 9.08 -21.10
CA CYS A 308 -43.03 10.01 -20.44
C CYS A 308 -44.28 10.37 -21.27
N ASP A 309 -44.39 9.83 -22.49
CA ASP A 309 -45.45 10.12 -23.47
C ASP A 309 -45.70 11.63 -23.64
N GLY A 310 -44.67 12.35 -24.06
CA GLY A 310 -44.76 13.80 -24.29
C GLY A 310 -43.42 14.53 -24.33
N ASN A 311 -43.49 15.86 -24.36
CA ASN A 311 -42.32 16.73 -24.30
C ASN A 311 -41.64 16.59 -22.92
N VAL A 312 -40.35 16.25 -22.91
CA VAL A 312 -39.59 15.95 -21.69
C VAL A 312 -39.50 17.15 -20.72
N HIS A 313 -39.58 18.37 -21.25
CA HIS A 313 -39.60 19.58 -20.43
C HIS A 313 -40.95 19.79 -19.76
N VAL A 314 -42.04 19.68 -20.53
CA VAL A 314 -43.42 19.83 -20.02
C VAL A 314 -43.75 18.73 -18.99
N LYS A 315 -43.15 17.55 -19.15
CA LYS A 315 -43.27 16.43 -18.22
C LYS A 315 -42.27 16.48 -17.05
N GLU A 316 -41.47 17.55 -16.95
CA GLU A 316 -40.47 17.77 -15.90
C GLU A 316 -39.42 16.66 -15.78
N ILE A 317 -39.16 15.91 -16.86
CA ILE A 317 -38.14 14.85 -16.90
C ILE A 317 -36.74 15.44 -17.15
N VAL A 318 -36.68 16.49 -17.97
CA VAL A 318 -35.46 17.25 -18.28
C VAL A 318 -35.82 18.73 -18.23
N ASP A 319 -35.12 19.53 -17.42
CA ASP A 319 -35.33 20.97 -17.44
C ASP A 319 -34.53 21.58 -18.59
N VAL A 320 -35.24 22.23 -19.51
CA VAL A 320 -34.66 22.82 -20.71
C VAL A 320 -34.68 24.32 -20.55
N THR A 321 -33.51 24.88 -20.26
CA THR A 321 -33.33 26.32 -19.98
C THR A 321 -32.46 26.97 -21.04
N SER A 322 -32.48 28.30 -21.12
CA SER A 322 -31.65 29.06 -22.05
C SER A 322 -31.16 30.37 -21.44
N SER A 323 -30.16 30.99 -22.07
CA SER A 323 -29.67 32.31 -21.68
C SER A 323 -30.74 33.40 -21.82
N THR A 324 -31.37 33.43 -23.00
CA THR A 324 -32.44 34.35 -23.38
C THR A 324 -33.43 33.61 -24.27
N VAL A 325 -34.60 34.22 -24.47
CA VAL A 325 -35.63 33.76 -25.40
C VAL A 325 -36.01 34.92 -26.31
N ASN A 326 -36.05 34.67 -27.61
CA ASN A 326 -36.58 35.60 -28.60
C ASN A 326 -38.07 35.34 -28.83
N SER A 327 -38.92 36.31 -28.49
CA SER A 327 -40.38 36.20 -28.61
C SER A 327 -40.92 34.88 -28.04
N ASP A 328 -41.62 34.08 -28.85
CA ASP A 328 -42.26 32.81 -28.47
C ASP A 328 -41.44 31.56 -28.87
N PHE A 329 -40.16 31.73 -29.22
CA PHE A 329 -39.26 30.64 -29.61
C PHE A 329 -38.63 29.97 -28.39
N TYR A 330 -39.46 29.39 -27.53
CA TYR A 330 -39.08 28.82 -26.24
C TYR A 330 -38.12 27.61 -26.37
N PRO A 331 -37.24 27.39 -25.36
CA PRO A 331 -36.23 26.32 -25.39
C PRO A 331 -36.83 24.91 -25.44
N GLN A 332 -38.03 24.72 -24.90
CA GLN A 332 -38.77 23.46 -24.98
C GLN A 332 -39.08 22.99 -26.41
N ASN A 333 -39.05 23.88 -27.40
CA ASN A 333 -39.23 23.54 -28.80
C ASN A 333 -38.07 22.65 -29.30
N ALA A 334 -36.85 22.82 -28.77
CA ALA A 334 -35.68 22.04 -29.18
C ALA A 334 -35.73 20.57 -28.77
N VAL A 335 -36.60 20.21 -27.81
CA VAL A 335 -36.83 18.81 -27.38
C VAL A 335 -38.11 18.21 -27.96
N ASP A 336 -38.87 18.98 -28.77
CA ASP A 336 -40.01 18.45 -29.54
C ASP A 336 -39.52 17.91 -30.89
N LEU A 337 -38.87 16.75 -30.85
CA LEU A 337 -38.13 16.19 -31.99
C LEU A 337 -39.03 15.89 -33.21
N LYS A 338 -40.34 15.70 -33.00
CA LYS A 338 -41.32 15.41 -34.07
C LYS A 338 -41.83 16.67 -34.76
N ASN A 339 -41.89 17.80 -34.04
CA ASN A 339 -42.35 19.06 -34.60
C ASN A 339 -41.25 19.72 -35.43
N LYS A 340 -41.37 19.61 -36.76
CA LYS A 340 -40.45 20.26 -37.70
C LYS A 340 -40.81 21.73 -37.97
N ASN A 341 -41.95 22.22 -37.47
CA ASN A 341 -42.44 23.57 -37.72
C ASN A 341 -42.24 24.51 -36.51
N SER A 342 -41.42 24.10 -35.53
CA SER A 342 -41.03 24.92 -34.39
C SER A 342 -39.52 24.96 -34.23
N TYR A 343 -39.04 25.98 -33.51
CA TYR A 343 -37.64 26.12 -33.14
C TYR A 343 -37.48 26.94 -31.86
N PHE A 344 -36.32 26.77 -31.24
CA PHE A 344 -35.81 27.63 -30.18
C PHE A 344 -34.92 28.71 -30.80
N GLN A 345 -35.00 29.93 -30.26
CA GLN A 345 -34.13 31.03 -30.64
C GLN A 345 -33.77 31.93 -29.45
N THR A 346 -32.48 32.22 -29.26
CA THR A 346 -32.01 33.25 -28.31
C THR A 346 -32.19 34.65 -28.86
N ARG A 347 -31.99 35.69 -28.05
CA ARG A 347 -31.75 37.04 -28.58
C ARG A 347 -30.41 37.09 -29.34
N ASN A 348 -30.21 38.18 -30.08
CA ASN A 348 -28.98 38.45 -30.81
C ASN A 348 -27.84 38.85 -29.85
N GLU A 349 -27.29 37.86 -29.16
CA GLU A 349 -26.30 38.08 -28.10
C GLU A 349 -25.23 36.97 -28.16
N LEU A 350 -23.96 37.37 -28.17
CA LEU A 350 -22.85 36.42 -28.09
C LEU A 350 -22.95 35.57 -26.81
N ASN A 351 -22.53 34.30 -26.90
CA ASN A 351 -22.65 33.31 -25.83
C ASN A 351 -24.08 32.88 -25.50
N GLY A 352 -25.04 33.09 -26.42
CA GLY A 352 -26.35 32.45 -26.36
C GLY A 352 -26.25 30.93 -26.14
N TRP A 353 -27.06 30.38 -25.23
CA TRP A 353 -27.00 28.97 -24.88
C TRP A 353 -28.35 28.33 -24.60
N ILE A 354 -28.42 27.02 -24.77
CA ILE A 354 -29.50 26.13 -24.34
C ILE A 354 -28.92 24.99 -23.50
N CYS A 355 -29.52 24.71 -22.34
CA CYS A 355 -29.05 23.76 -21.35
C CYS A 355 -30.13 22.73 -21.04
N TYR A 356 -29.74 21.46 -21.04
CA TYR A 356 -30.56 20.33 -20.64
C TYR A 356 -30.05 19.85 -19.29
N ASP A 357 -30.86 20.03 -18.25
CA ASP A 357 -30.62 19.48 -16.92
C ASP A 357 -31.42 18.17 -16.78
N PHE A 358 -30.70 17.05 -16.72
CA PHE A 358 -31.27 15.71 -16.63
C PHE A 358 -31.67 15.33 -15.19
N LYS A 359 -31.62 16.29 -14.25
CA LYS A 359 -32.04 16.16 -12.85
C LYS A 359 -31.31 15.03 -12.14
N GLU A 360 -32.00 13.94 -11.83
CA GLU A 360 -31.43 12.80 -11.12
C GLU A 360 -30.59 11.88 -12.03
N LYS A 361 -30.68 12.07 -13.36
CA LYS A 361 -29.98 11.23 -14.34
C LYS A 361 -28.67 11.86 -14.76
N LYS A 362 -27.72 11.03 -15.19
CA LYS A 362 -26.46 11.50 -15.78
C LYS A 362 -26.23 10.90 -17.16
N ILE A 363 -25.68 11.73 -18.05
CA ILE A 363 -25.42 11.37 -19.43
C ILE A 363 -23.91 11.27 -19.65
N ASN A 364 -23.47 10.16 -20.22
CA ASN A 364 -22.16 10.09 -20.87
C ASN A 364 -22.39 10.23 -22.38
N PRO A 365 -22.27 11.43 -22.95
CA PRO A 365 -22.65 11.67 -24.33
C PRO A 365 -21.49 11.28 -25.27
N THR A 366 -21.84 10.68 -26.39
CA THR A 366 -20.91 10.20 -27.44
C THR A 366 -21.13 10.94 -28.75
N HIS A 367 -22.38 11.32 -29.05
CA HIS A 367 -22.75 12.08 -30.22
C HIS A 367 -23.90 13.03 -29.87
N TYR A 368 -24.11 14.03 -30.72
CA TYR A 368 -25.29 14.87 -30.70
C TYR A 368 -25.79 15.14 -32.12
N SER A 369 -27.10 15.29 -32.28
CA SER A 369 -27.72 15.69 -33.55
C SER A 369 -28.39 17.04 -33.41
N ILE A 370 -28.30 17.86 -34.46
CA ILE A 370 -28.92 19.17 -34.54
C ILE A 370 -29.80 19.23 -35.79
N ARG A 371 -30.98 19.83 -35.67
CA ARG A 371 -31.84 20.24 -36.80
C ARG A 371 -31.93 21.75 -36.85
N SER A 372 -31.68 22.34 -38.02
CA SER A 372 -31.87 23.76 -38.25
C SER A 372 -33.35 24.15 -38.33
N ARG A 373 -33.64 25.45 -38.34
CA ARG A 373 -35.00 26.01 -38.50
C ARG A 373 -35.61 25.65 -39.87
N HIS A 374 -36.93 25.72 -39.98
CA HIS A 374 -37.68 25.27 -41.18
C HIS A 374 -38.04 26.39 -42.16
N ASP A 375 -37.98 27.64 -41.71
CA ASP A 375 -38.55 28.82 -42.35
C ASP A 375 -37.54 29.66 -43.14
N ASN A 376 -36.27 29.25 -43.21
CA ASN A 376 -35.21 29.96 -43.93
C ASN A 376 -34.26 29.03 -44.70
N ASP A 377 -33.89 29.45 -45.91
CA ASP A 377 -32.89 28.81 -46.77
C ASP A 377 -31.45 29.11 -46.34
N GLU A 378 -30.48 28.70 -47.17
CA GLU A 378 -29.05 29.00 -47.04
C GLU A 378 -28.80 30.48 -46.70
N GLY A 379 -27.92 30.72 -45.72
CA GLY A 379 -27.59 32.05 -45.21
C GLY A 379 -28.63 32.66 -44.28
N GLY A 380 -29.70 31.95 -43.93
CA GLY A 380 -30.85 32.50 -43.20
C GLY A 380 -30.90 32.19 -41.70
N TRP A 381 -29.94 32.68 -40.92
CA TRP A 381 -29.90 32.55 -39.46
C TRP A 381 -29.57 31.15 -38.91
N HIS A 382 -28.67 30.40 -39.58
CA HIS A 382 -28.35 29.00 -39.23
C HIS A 382 -27.07 28.86 -38.38
N LEU A 383 -27.10 27.94 -37.42
CA LEU A 383 -25.98 27.66 -36.52
C LEU A 383 -24.74 27.15 -37.28
N GLN A 384 -23.59 27.80 -37.11
CA GLN A 384 -22.31 27.37 -37.72
C GLN A 384 -21.12 27.30 -36.74
N THR A 385 -21.17 27.97 -35.59
CA THR A 385 -20.05 28.01 -34.64
C THR A 385 -20.53 27.87 -33.19
N TRP A 386 -20.18 26.77 -32.53
CA TRP A 386 -20.65 26.44 -31.18
C TRP A 386 -19.70 25.51 -30.43
N ILE A 387 -19.99 25.32 -29.14
CA ILE A 387 -19.42 24.27 -28.32
C ILE A 387 -20.52 23.48 -27.59
N ILE A 388 -20.21 22.24 -27.26
CA ILE A 388 -20.97 21.41 -26.33
C ILE A 388 -20.21 21.37 -25.01
N GLU A 389 -20.89 21.62 -23.91
CA GLU A 389 -20.32 21.64 -22.56
C GLU A 389 -21.09 20.70 -21.63
N GLY A 390 -20.38 20.08 -20.69
CA GLY A 390 -20.92 19.23 -19.64
C GLY A 390 -20.68 19.82 -18.26
N SER A 391 -21.60 19.57 -17.32
CA SER A 391 -21.47 20.02 -15.94
C SER A 391 -22.13 19.06 -14.93
N ASN A 392 -21.52 18.96 -13.76
CA ASN A 392 -22.06 18.30 -12.56
C ASN A 392 -22.14 19.26 -11.36
N GLU A 393 -21.69 20.51 -11.52
CA GLU A 393 -21.59 21.51 -10.46
C GLU A 393 -22.10 22.83 -11.00
N GLU A 394 -22.84 23.59 -10.20
CA GLU A 394 -23.35 24.88 -10.65
C GLU A 394 -22.22 25.82 -11.09
N GLY A 395 -22.37 26.37 -12.30
CA GLY A 395 -21.45 27.37 -12.85
C GLY A 395 -20.13 26.83 -13.42
N LYS A 396 -19.76 25.57 -13.18
CA LYS A 396 -18.54 24.97 -13.77
C LYS A 396 -18.89 24.14 -15.00
N TRP A 397 -18.28 24.48 -16.13
CA TRP A 397 -18.54 23.85 -17.43
C TRP A 397 -17.25 23.32 -18.03
N ILE A 398 -17.33 22.11 -18.57
CA ILE A 398 -16.23 21.41 -19.25
C ILE A 398 -16.58 21.29 -20.72
N GLU A 399 -15.69 21.67 -21.61
CA GLU A 399 -15.89 21.57 -23.06
C GLU A 399 -15.78 20.10 -23.54
N LEU A 400 -16.85 19.59 -24.16
CA LEU A 400 -16.95 18.23 -24.69
C LEU A 400 -16.67 18.18 -26.20
N ASP A 401 -17.10 19.20 -26.94
CA ASP A 401 -16.87 19.32 -28.38
C ASP A 401 -16.91 20.79 -28.82
N SER A 402 -16.26 21.10 -29.94
CA SER A 402 -16.25 22.44 -30.54
C SER A 402 -16.35 22.36 -32.06
N ARG A 403 -17.17 23.24 -32.65
CA ARG A 403 -17.37 23.35 -34.09
C ARG A 403 -17.25 24.81 -34.51
N GLN A 404 -16.58 25.05 -35.64
CA GLN A 404 -16.38 26.37 -36.22
C GLN A 404 -16.69 26.32 -37.72
N ASN A 405 -17.42 27.31 -38.22
CA ASN A 405 -17.78 27.45 -39.63
C ASN A 405 -18.41 26.18 -40.25
N GLU A 406 -19.21 25.45 -39.47
CA GLU A 406 -19.92 24.26 -39.92
C GLU A 406 -21.04 24.63 -40.91
N LYS A 407 -21.07 23.98 -42.07
CA LYS A 407 -22.00 24.30 -43.18
C LYS A 407 -23.09 23.27 -43.39
N SER A 408 -22.99 22.10 -42.76
CA SER A 408 -23.98 21.02 -42.89
C SER A 408 -25.38 21.37 -42.36
N LEU A 409 -25.51 22.47 -41.60
CA LEU A 409 -26.78 22.96 -41.07
C LEU A 409 -27.33 24.20 -41.81
N ASP A 410 -26.65 24.69 -42.87
CA ASP A 410 -26.97 25.93 -43.59
C ASP A 410 -28.08 25.77 -44.64
N PHE A 411 -29.22 25.21 -44.22
CA PHE A 411 -30.42 25.11 -45.06
C PHE A 411 -31.64 24.84 -44.19
N ARG A 412 -32.85 25.06 -44.71
CA ARG A 412 -34.08 24.74 -43.97
C ARG A 412 -34.13 23.24 -43.61
N ASN A 413 -34.47 22.93 -42.36
CA ASN A 413 -34.57 21.55 -41.85
C ASN A 413 -33.32 20.68 -42.10
N ALA A 414 -32.15 21.29 -42.26
CA ALA A 414 -30.90 20.57 -42.36
C ALA A 414 -30.63 19.82 -41.04
N GLU A 415 -30.19 18.57 -41.15
CA GLU A 415 -29.96 17.69 -40.02
C GLU A 415 -28.56 17.09 -40.12
N ASN A 416 -27.76 17.20 -39.06
CA ASN A 416 -26.48 16.52 -38.99
C ASN A 416 -26.21 15.98 -37.58
N THR A 417 -25.30 15.02 -37.51
CA THR A 417 -24.88 14.35 -36.27
C THR A 417 -23.38 14.48 -36.13
N PHE A 418 -22.94 14.88 -34.95
CA PHE A 418 -21.55 15.16 -34.64
C PHE A 418 -21.07 14.24 -33.52
N GLU A 419 -19.84 13.78 -33.63
CA GLU A 419 -19.16 13.01 -32.60
C GLU A 419 -18.59 13.96 -31.53
N ILE A 420 -18.71 13.57 -30.27
CA ILE A 420 -18.09 14.26 -29.14
C ILE A 420 -16.63 13.82 -29.05
N THR A 421 -15.72 14.77 -28.88
CA THR A 421 -14.28 14.52 -29.05
C THR A 421 -13.50 14.52 -27.72
N LYS A 422 -14.07 15.06 -26.64
CA LYS A 422 -13.42 15.20 -25.33
C LYS A 422 -14.25 14.55 -24.21
N HIS A 423 -13.58 14.20 -23.10
CA HIS A 423 -14.21 13.68 -21.88
C HIS A 423 -15.15 12.47 -22.07
N LEU A 424 -14.79 11.56 -23.01
CA LEU A 424 -15.59 10.40 -23.42
C LEU A 424 -15.95 9.41 -22.31
N ASN A 425 -15.29 9.48 -21.15
CA ASN A 425 -15.52 8.56 -20.02
C ASN A 425 -16.25 9.24 -18.85
N GLU A 426 -16.66 10.50 -18.99
CA GLU A 426 -17.32 11.26 -17.93
C GLU A 426 -18.84 11.29 -18.10
N TYR A 427 -19.54 11.41 -16.98
CA TYR A 427 -20.99 11.50 -16.90
C TYR A 427 -21.39 12.89 -16.40
N PHE A 428 -22.36 13.52 -17.06
CA PHE A 428 -22.79 14.89 -16.79
C PHE A 428 -24.27 14.94 -16.48
N GLN A 429 -24.64 15.64 -15.42
CA GLN A 429 -26.04 15.95 -15.10
C GLN A 429 -26.60 17.00 -16.07
N LYS A 430 -25.78 17.96 -16.49
CA LYS A 430 -26.17 19.07 -17.36
C LYS A 430 -25.36 19.02 -18.65
N LEU A 431 -26.04 19.15 -19.79
CA LEU A 431 -25.42 19.33 -21.11
C LEU A 431 -25.90 20.64 -21.73
N ARG A 432 -24.98 21.44 -22.25
CA ARG A 432 -25.27 22.75 -22.81
C ARG A 432 -24.65 22.91 -24.19
N LEU A 433 -25.42 23.47 -25.12
CA LEU A 433 -24.91 24.01 -26.38
C LEU A 433 -24.81 25.53 -26.23
N ARG A 434 -23.64 26.08 -26.54
CA ARG A 434 -23.38 27.53 -26.49
C ARG A 434 -22.72 28.01 -27.78
N ILE A 435 -23.22 29.10 -28.35
CA ILE A 435 -22.59 29.72 -29.52
C ILE A 435 -21.29 30.43 -29.10
N THR A 436 -20.28 30.33 -29.96
CA THR A 436 -18.97 30.97 -29.75
C THR A 436 -18.58 31.89 -30.90
N GLY A 437 -19.45 32.02 -31.90
CA GLY A 437 -19.27 32.87 -33.06
C GLY A 437 -20.60 33.18 -33.73
N MET A 438 -20.51 33.89 -34.85
CA MET A 438 -21.68 34.29 -35.62
C MET A 438 -22.38 33.11 -36.31
N GLU A 439 -23.67 33.23 -36.52
CA GLU A 439 -24.46 32.36 -37.39
C GLU A 439 -24.28 32.77 -38.89
N THR A 440 -24.84 32.01 -39.85
CA THR A 440 -24.66 32.21 -41.30
C THR A 440 -25.08 33.58 -41.87
N ALA A 441 -25.97 34.34 -41.22
CA ALA A 441 -26.36 35.72 -41.54
C ALA A 441 -25.52 36.78 -40.78
N CYS A 442 -24.41 36.39 -40.16
CA CYS A 442 -23.47 37.28 -39.45
C CYS A 442 -24.02 37.94 -38.16
N GLU A 443 -25.05 37.36 -37.55
CA GLU A 443 -25.57 37.76 -36.23
C GLU A 443 -25.19 36.73 -35.15
N TYR A 444 -25.69 36.90 -33.92
CA TYR A 444 -25.44 36.02 -32.77
C TYR A 444 -26.70 35.30 -32.27
N TYR A 445 -27.60 34.93 -33.17
CA TYR A 445 -28.74 34.09 -32.82
C TYR A 445 -28.32 32.63 -32.69
N LEU A 446 -28.63 31.98 -31.56
CA LEU A 446 -28.67 30.53 -31.48
C LEU A 446 -30.06 30.06 -31.93
N THR A 447 -30.16 29.53 -33.15
CA THR A 447 -31.43 29.04 -33.71
C THR A 447 -31.37 27.55 -34.04
N ILE A 448 -32.20 26.74 -33.39
CA ILE A 448 -32.27 25.29 -33.64
C ILE A 448 -33.71 24.77 -33.51
N SER A 449 -34.12 23.87 -34.42
CA SER A 449 -35.40 23.16 -34.33
C SER A 449 -35.35 21.96 -33.39
N ALA A 450 -34.22 21.25 -33.35
CA ALA A 450 -34.04 20.10 -32.48
C ALA A 450 -32.60 19.91 -32.04
N LEU A 451 -32.39 19.44 -30.82
CA LEU A 451 -31.11 18.99 -30.29
C LEU A 451 -31.29 17.66 -29.55
N GLU A 452 -30.51 16.67 -29.95
CA GLU A 452 -30.55 15.31 -29.43
C GLU A 452 -29.16 14.85 -29.01
N TYR A 453 -29.07 14.01 -27.98
CA TYR A 453 -27.82 13.43 -27.49
C TYR A 453 -27.87 11.90 -27.56
N PHE A 454 -26.71 11.26 -27.74
CA PHE A 454 -26.55 9.81 -27.78
C PHE A 454 -25.46 9.38 -26.81
N GLY A 455 -25.54 8.17 -26.27
CA GLY A 455 -24.52 7.64 -25.38
C GLY A 455 -25.12 6.75 -24.30
N ARG A 456 -24.68 6.93 -23.05
CA ARG A 456 -25.18 6.17 -21.91
C ARG A 456 -25.99 7.07 -20.99
N LEU A 457 -27.20 6.61 -20.67
CA LEU A 457 -28.09 7.19 -19.67
C LEU A 457 -27.93 6.37 -18.38
N TYR A 458 -27.56 7.05 -17.29
CA TYR A 458 -27.49 6.49 -15.94
C TYR A 458 -28.60 7.05 -15.06
#